data_AF-A0A7S2BEK9-F1
#
_entry.id   AF-A0A7S2BEK9-F1
#
_cell.length_a   1.000
_cell.length_b   1.000
_cell.length_c   1.000
_cell.angle_alpha   90.00
_cell.angle_beta   90.00
_cell.angle_gamma   90.00
#
_symmetry.space_group_name_H-M   'P 1'
#
loop_
_entity.id
_entity.type
_entity.pdbx_description
1 polymer ?
#
loop_
_entity_poly.entity_id
_entity_poly.type
_entity_poly.pdbx_seq_one_letter_code
_entity_poly.pdbx_strand_id
1 'polypeptide(L)'
;QVLIGAPTDVYALDAETGQVQWVFNGPKQTGILQAGDNIELARLQRAENNVRPMTVPNPWSAPTIDGRGTVYIGNQEGPIFSLRDENGDGKVEGPNEVSTYDTGACFSGSSSPAIGDNMMAIAS
;
A
#
# COMPACT_ATOMS: atom_id res chain seq x y z
N GLN A 1 -7.49 -16.98 -6.28
CA GLN A 1 -8.73 -16.20 -6.22
C GLN A 1 -8.54 -15.00 -5.31
N VAL A 2 -8.72 -13.81 -5.85
CA VAL A 2 -8.85 -12.58 -5.06
C VAL A 2 -10.21 -12.63 -4.37
N LEU A 3 -10.27 -12.35 -3.08
CA LEU A 3 -11.52 -12.20 -2.35
C LEU A 3 -11.94 -10.74 -2.50
N ILE A 4 -13.13 -10.48 -3.06
CA ILE A 4 -13.71 -9.13 -3.06
C ILE A 4 -14.03 -8.76 -1.61
N GLY A 5 -13.61 -7.58 -1.18
CA GLY A 5 -13.66 -7.17 0.22
C GLY A 5 -12.47 -7.73 1.03
N ALA A 6 -11.36 -8.03 0.37
CA ALA A 6 -10.12 -8.37 1.06
C ALA A 6 -9.63 -7.15 1.85
N PRO A 7 -8.92 -7.36 2.98
CA PRO A 7 -8.35 -6.25 3.76
C PRO A 7 -7.35 -5.41 2.95
N THR A 8 -6.92 -5.90 1.79
CA THR A 8 -5.99 -5.22 0.88
C THR A 8 -6.66 -4.63 -0.37
N ASP A 9 -7.97 -4.71 -0.54
CA ASP A 9 -8.63 -4.04 -1.67
C ASP A 9 -8.61 -2.51 -1.49
N VAL A 10 -8.44 -1.78 -2.60
CA VAL A 10 -8.54 -0.32 -2.66
C VAL A 10 -9.70 0.05 -3.55
N TYR A 11 -10.58 0.91 -3.05
CA TYR A 11 -11.76 1.39 -3.75
C TYR A 11 -11.64 2.88 -4.01
N ALA A 12 -11.88 3.29 -5.25
CA ALA A 12 -12.24 4.67 -5.55
C ALA A 12 -13.75 4.80 -5.66
N LEU A 13 -14.27 5.84 -5.02
CA LEU A 13 -15.69 6.15 -4.98
C LEU A 13 -15.88 7.56 -5.53
N ASP A 14 -16.97 7.75 -6.25
CA ASP A 14 -17.48 9.07 -6.54
C ASP A 14 -17.86 9.76 -5.22
N ALA A 15 -17.27 10.92 -4.95
CA ALA A 15 -17.38 11.58 -3.65
C ALA A 15 -18.77 12.14 -3.36
N GLU A 16 -19.58 12.42 -4.40
CA GLU A 16 -20.93 12.97 -4.24
C GLU A 16 -21.97 11.85 -4.08
N THR A 17 -21.84 10.79 -4.87
CA THR A 17 -22.84 9.72 -4.97
C THR A 17 -22.48 8.45 -4.22
N GLY A 18 -21.21 8.27 -3.86
CA GLY A 18 -20.68 7.04 -3.25
C GLY A 18 -20.62 5.85 -4.22
N GLN A 19 -20.82 6.05 -5.53
CA GLN A 19 -20.70 4.97 -6.51
C GLN A 19 -19.25 4.54 -6.69
N VAL A 20 -19.01 3.24 -6.80
CA VAL A 20 -17.68 2.70 -7.10
C VAL A 20 -17.26 3.13 -8.50
N GLN A 21 -16.12 3.80 -8.60
CA GLN A 21 -15.50 4.15 -9.85
C GLN A 21 -14.60 3.01 -10.32
N TRP A 22 -13.67 2.57 -9.46
CA TRP A 22 -12.81 1.43 -9.74
C TRP A 22 -12.38 0.67 -8.49
N VAL A 23 -11.90 -0.56 -8.70
CA VAL A 23 -11.34 -1.41 -7.64
C VAL A 23 -9.94 -1.88 -8.04
N PHE A 24 -8.99 -1.74 -7.12
CA PHE A 24 -7.71 -2.43 -7.17
C PHE A 24 -7.72 -3.57 -6.15
N ASN A 25 -7.45 -4.77 -6.62
CA ASN A 25 -7.34 -5.94 -5.77
C ASN A 25 -5.91 -6.17 -5.31
N GLY A 26 -5.62 -5.70 -4.10
CA GLY A 26 -4.26 -5.66 -3.56
C GLY A 26 -3.61 -7.02 -3.32
N PRO A 27 -2.30 -7.03 -3.00
CA PRO A 27 -1.56 -8.24 -2.74
C PRO A 27 -2.12 -9.00 -1.53
N LYS A 28 -1.84 -10.30 -1.49
CA LYS A 28 -2.10 -11.12 -0.30
C LYS A 28 -0.89 -11.10 0.61
N GLN A 29 -1.15 -11.13 1.91
CA GLN A 29 -0.09 -11.41 2.87
C GLN A 29 0.52 -12.79 2.59
N THR A 30 1.85 -12.83 2.49
CA THR A 30 2.59 -14.02 2.05
C THR A 30 3.04 -14.92 3.22
N GLY A 31 3.11 -14.38 4.43
CA GLY A 31 3.56 -15.08 5.64
C GLY A 31 2.75 -14.76 6.89
N ILE A 32 3.28 -15.12 8.06
CA ILE A 32 2.64 -14.83 9.36
C ILE A 32 2.86 -13.36 9.76
N LEU A 33 3.96 -12.77 9.31
CA LEU A 33 4.39 -11.41 9.66
C LEU A 33 4.53 -10.56 8.40
N GLN A 34 4.26 -9.27 8.54
CA GLN A 34 4.49 -8.23 7.54
C GLN A 34 5.99 -8.02 7.29
N ALA A 35 6.36 -7.42 6.15
CA ALA A 35 7.75 -7.34 5.70
C ALA A 35 8.74 -6.84 6.77
N GLY A 36 8.40 -5.77 7.48
CA GLY A 36 9.25 -5.16 8.51
C GLY A 36 9.34 -5.95 9.83
N ASP A 37 8.35 -6.80 10.12
CA ASP A 37 8.36 -7.71 11.27
C ASP A 37 8.95 -9.09 10.89
N ASN A 38 8.97 -9.43 9.60
CA ASN A 38 9.57 -10.68 9.12
C ASN A 38 11.11 -10.66 9.16
N ILE A 39 11.73 -9.50 9.41
CA ILE A 39 13.18 -9.36 9.59
C ILE A 39 13.56 -9.74 11.03
N GLU A 40 14.04 -10.99 11.22
CA GLU A 40 14.40 -11.52 12.53
C GLU A 40 15.40 -10.64 13.29
N LEU A 41 16.49 -10.21 12.63
CA LEU A 41 17.51 -9.36 13.25
C LEU A 41 16.92 -8.03 13.73
N ALA A 42 15.99 -7.42 12.99
CA ALA A 42 15.34 -6.19 13.40
C ALA A 42 14.46 -6.41 14.65
N ARG A 43 13.74 -7.54 14.72
CA ARG A 43 12.96 -7.89 15.91
C ARG A 43 13.83 -8.15 17.13
N LEU A 44 14.95 -8.87 16.97
CA LEU A 44 15.90 -9.13 18.05
C LEU A 44 16.52 -7.82 18.55
N GLN A 45 16.95 -6.95 17.63
CA GLN A 45 17.48 -5.63 17.98
C GLN A 45 16.47 -4.79 18.77
N ARG A 46 15.20 -4.76 18.35
CA ARG A 46 14.13 -4.06 19.09
C ARG A 46 13.95 -4.65 20.50
N ALA A 47 13.94 -5.98 20.62
CA ALA A 47 13.82 -6.66 21.92
C ALA A 47 14.99 -6.34 22.85
N GLU A 48 16.23 -6.37 22.36
CA GLU A 48 17.45 -6.03 23.11
C GLU A 48 17.43 -4.58 23.61
N ASN A 49 16.80 -3.68 22.85
CA ASN A 49 16.61 -2.28 23.22
C ASN A 49 15.38 -2.06 24.15
N ASN A 50 14.76 -3.11 24.67
CA ASN A 50 13.57 -3.06 25.52
C ASN A 50 12.38 -2.30 24.90
N VAL A 51 12.25 -2.32 23.57
CA VAL A 51 11.08 -1.80 22.86
C VAL A 51 10.28 -2.94 22.25
N ARG A 52 9.05 -2.64 21.80
CA ARG A 52 8.16 -3.63 21.18
C ARG A 52 8.85 -4.27 19.95
N PRO A 53 9.00 -5.60 19.90
CA PRO A 53 9.73 -6.26 18.81
C PRO A 53 8.92 -6.36 17.50
N MET A 54 7.59 -6.41 17.58
CA MET A 54 6.69 -6.56 16.42
C MET A 54 5.55 -5.56 16.47
N THR A 55 5.23 -4.92 15.35
CA THR A 55 4.14 -3.93 15.25
C THR A 55 2.81 -4.55 14.84
N VAL A 56 2.84 -5.59 14.00
CA VAL A 56 1.66 -6.23 13.36
C VAL A 56 0.74 -5.17 12.74
N PRO A 57 1.23 -4.40 11.76
CA PRO A 57 0.50 -3.26 11.22
C PRO A 57 -0.74 -3.63 10.39
N ASN A 58 -1.56 -2.61 10.11
CA ASN A 58 -2.59 -2.69 9.07
C ASN A 58 -1.93 -2.70 7.66
N PRO A 59 -2.66 -3.12 6.61
CA PRO A 59 -2.04 -3.44 5.34
C PRO A 59 -1.58 -2.25 4.49
N TRP A 60 -2.03 -1.05 4.80
CA TRP A 60 -1.84 0.11 3.94
C TRP A 60 -1.41 1.32 4.75
N SER A 61 -0.55 2.11 4.11
CA SER A 61 -0.34 3.52 4.47
C SER A 61 -1.48 4.41 3.98
N ALA A 62 -1.48 5.68 4.40
CA ALA A 62 -2.36 6.70 3.88
C ALA A 62 -1.98 7.04 2.41
N PRO A 63 -2.95 7.11 1.48
CA PRO A 63 -2.65 7.38 0.08
C PRO A 63 -2.36 8.86 -0.19
N THR A 64 -1.72 9.12 -1.32
CA THR A 64 -1.62 10.45 -1.93
C THR A 64 -2.07 10.39 -3.37
N ILE A 65 -2.81 11.40 -3.83
CA ILE A 65 -3.39 11.47 -5.17
C ILE A 65 -2.81 12.66 -5.91
N ASP A 66 -2.33 12.46 -7.14
CA ASP A 66 -1.83 13.55 -7.98
C ASP A 66 -2.94 14.28 -8.77
N GLY A 67 -2.57 15.32 -9.52
CA GLY A 67 -3.50 16.08 -10.35
C GLY A 67 -4.10 15.31 -11.54
N ARG A 68 -3.63 14.10 -11.83
CA ARG A 68 -4.18 13.21 -12.85
C ARG A 68 -5.13 12.16 -12.26
N GLY A 69 -5.24 12.08 -10.93
CA GLY A 69 -6.00 11.06 -10.22
C GLY A 69 -5.23 9.76 -10.00
N THR A 70 -3.91 9.74 -10.18
CA THR A 70 -3.08 8.58 -9.84
C THR A 70 -2.98 8.46 -8.33
N VAL A 71 -3.32 7.30 -7.78
CA VAL A 71 -3.23 7.00 -6.36
C VAL A 71 -1.89 6.34 -6.05
N TYR A 72 -1.13 6.92 -5.12
CA TYR A 72 0.10 6.38 -4.59
C TYR A 72 -0.12 5.87 -3.17
N ILE A 73 0.27 4.62 -2.90
CA ILE A 73 0.04 4.00 -1.59
C ILE A 73 1.07 2.90 -1.31
N GLY A 74 1.65 2.90 -0.11
CA GLY A 74 2.55 1.86 0.36
C GLY A 74 1.81 0.73 1.08
N ASN A 75 2.24 -0.52 0.85
CA ASN A 75 1.68 -1.73 1.45
C ASN A 75 2.58 -2.30 2.56
N GLN A 76 1.98 -3.06 3.47
CA GLN A 76 2.68 -3.76 4.54
C GLN A 76 3.66 -4.86 4.08
N GLU A 77 3.51 -5.37 2.85
CA GLU A 77 4.33 -6.45 2.30
C GLU A 77 5.65 -5.97 1.68
N GLY A 78 5.95 -4.66 1.63
CA GLY A 78 7.14 -4.16 0.90
C GLY A 78 6.84 -3.13 -0.19
N PRO A 79 5.88 -3.40 -1.08
CA PRO A 79 5.73 -2.60 -2.27
C PRO A 79 5.01 -1.26 -2.04
N ILE A 80 5.46 -0.26 -2.79
CA ILE A 80 4.71 0.97 -3.08
C ILE A 80 3.96 0.74 -4.39
N PHE A 81 2.73 1.23 -4.47
CA PHE A 81 1.87 1.14 -5.64
C PHE A 81 1.55 2.52 -6.20
N SER A 82 1.44 2.58 -7.53
CA SER A 82 0.81 3.65 -8.30
C SER A 82 -0.38 3.03 -9.04
N LEU A 83 -1.58 3.58 -8.84
CA LEU A 83 -2.84 2.99 -9.27
C LEU A 83 -3.67 4.02 -10.04
N ARG A 84 -4.12 3.67 -11.26
CA ARG A 84 -5.03 4.50 -12.06
C ARG A 84 -5.76 3.65 -13.08
N ASP A 85 -7.09 3.75 -13.11
CA ASP A 85 -7.92 3.15 -14.17
C ASP A 85 -7.78 4.00 -15.44
N GLU A 86 -6.86 3.61 -16.33
CA GLU A 86 -6.57 4.36 -17.56
C GLU A 86 -7.57 4.02 -18.67
N ASN A 87 -8.18 2.83 -18.61
CA ASN A 87 -9.06 2.33 -19.66
C ASN A 87 -10.56 2.59 -19.35
N GLY A 88 -10.91 2.90 -18.11
CA GLY A 88 -12.26 3.24 -17.65
C GLY A 88 -13.18 2.04 -17.45
N ASP A 89 -12.65 0.84 -17.23
CA ASP A 89 -13.43 -0.39 -17.06
C ASP A 89 -13.82 -0.70 -15.60
N GLY A 90 -13.40 0.15 -14.67
CA GLY A 90 -13.69 0.03 -13.25
C GLY A 90 -12.80 -0.98 -12.51
N LYS A 91 -11.72 -1.45 -13.14
CA LYS A 91 -10.70 -2.28 -12.51
C LYS A 91 -9.34 -1.64 -12.75
N VAL A 92 -8.52 -1.65 -11.71
CA VAL A 92 -7.13 -1.24 -11.84
C VAL A 92 -6.28 -2.50 -11.83
N GLU A 93 -5.79 -2.92 -13.00
CA GLU A 93 -4.98 -4.13 -13.11
C GLU A 93 -3.95 -4.10 -14.24
N GLY A 94 -2.91 -4.92 -14.09
CA GLY A 94 -1.88 -5.06 -15.11
C GLY A 94 -0.91 -3.87 -15.21
N PRO A 95 0.07 -3.96 -16.14
CA PRO A 95 1.23 -3.07 -16.17
C PRO A 95 0.94 -1.64 -16.66
N ASN A 96 -0.24 -1.39 -17.25
CA ASN A 96 -0.61 -0.06 -17.74
C ASN A 96 -1.22 0.81 -16.65
N GLU A 97 -1.78 0.20 -15.60
CA GLU A 97 -2.61 0.85 -14.57
C GLU A 97 -2.01 0.71 -13.18
N VAL A 98 -1.17 -0.33 -13.00
CA VAL A 98 -0.44 -0.63 -11.77
C VAL A 98 1.05 -0.53 -12.05
N SER A 99 1.72 0.39 -11.35
CA SER A 99 3.17 0.37 -11.21
C SER A 99 3.54 0.06 -9.77
N THR A 100 4.66 -0.63 -9.56
CA THR A 100 5.11 -1.02 -8.23
C THR A 100 6.61 -0.93 -8.07
N TYR A 101 7.05 -0.62 -6.85
CA TYR A 101 8.44 -0.66 -6.44
C TYR A 101 8.55 -1.32 -5.06
N ASP A 102 9.28 -2.44 -4.99
CA ASP A 102 9.50 -3.16 -3.73
C ASP A 102 10.66 -2.54 -2.94
N THR A 103 10.35 -2.09 -1.73
CA THR A 103 11.33 -1.50 -0.81
C THR A 103 11.85 -2.48 0.22
N GLY A 104 11.17 -3.63 0.39
CA GLY A 104 11.37 -4.54 1.53
C GLY A 104 10.95 -3.97 2.89
N ALA A 105 10.37 -2.76 2.95
CA ALA A 105 9.93 -2.10 4.18
C ALA A 105 8.42 -2.31 4.43
N CYS A 106 7.89 -1.84 5.56
CA CYS A 106 6.48 -2.04 5.92
C CYS A 106 5.76 -0.71 6.07
N PHE A 107 4.95 -0.33 5.09
CA PHE A 107 4.23 0.94 5.13
C PHE A 107 2.86 0.77 5.77
N SER A 108 2.65 1.44 6.89
CA SER A 108 1.42 1.32 7.68
C SER A 108 0.92 2.67 8.15
N GLY A 109 -0.40 2.80 8.26
CA GLY A 109 -1.05 3.93 8.92
C GLY A 109 -0.68 5.26 8.27
N SER A 110 -0.04 6.16 9.02
CA SER A 110 0.24 7.54 8.59
C SER A 110 1.44 7.71 7.65
N SER A 111 2.06 6.62 7.20
CA SER A 111 3.20 6.59 6.26
C SER A 111 2.87 7.04 4.83
N SER A 112 2.27 8.22 4.67
CA SER A 112 1.78 8.68 3.37
C SER A 112 2.92 9.05 2.41
N PRO A 113 2.84 8.68 1.13
CA PRO A 113 3.76 9.20 0.13
C PRO A 113 3.59 10.72 -0.01
N ALA A 114 4.66 11.49 0.05
CA ALA A 114 4.68 12.90 -0.34
C ALA A 114 5.20 13.00 -1.77
N ILE A 115 4.43 13.64 -2.66
CA ILE A 115 4.82 13.87 -4.05
C ILE A 115 5.21 15.34 -4.26
N GLY A 116 6.25 15.55 -5.05
CA GLY A 116 6.73 16.87 -5.47
C GLY A 116 7.39 16.78 -6.84
N ASP A 117 8.00 17.87 -7.30
CA ASP A 117 8.61 17.94 -8.62
C ASP A 117 9.64 16.83 -8.83
N ASN A 118 9.29 15.87 -9.69
CA ASN A 118 10.10 14.70 -10.05
C ASN A 118 10.57 13.85 -8.85
N MET A 119 9.81 13.86 -7.75
CA MET A 119 10.17 13.10 -6.55
C MET A 119 8.94 12.59 -5.81
N MET A 120 9.08 11.39 -5.26
CA MET A 120 8.23 10.88 -4.20
C MET A 120 9.09 10.54 -2.99
N ALA A 121 8.67 10.96 -1.81
CA ALA A 121 9.24 10.55 -0.54
C ALA A 121 8.21 9.77 0.26
N ILE A 122 8.62 8.69 0.91
CA ILE A 122 7.75 7.90 1.79
C ILE A 122 8.60 7.36 2.95
N ALA A 123 8.03 7.32 4.14
CA ALA A 123 8.69 6.80 5.34
C ALA A 123 7.99 5.54 5.83
N SER A 124 8.75 4.50 6.13
CA SER A 124 8.30 3.26 6.76
C SER A 124 8.57 3.27 8.26
#